data_AF-A0A955TKM9-F1
#
_entry.id   AF-A0A955TKM9-F1
#
_cell.length_a   1.000
_cell.length_b   1.000
_cell.length_c   1.000
_cell.angle_alpha   90.00
_cell.angle_beta   90.00
_cell.angle_gamma   90.00
#
_symmetry.space_group_name_H-M   'P 1'
#
loop_
_entity.id
_entity.type
_entity.pdbx_description
1 polymer ?
#
loop_
_entity_poly.entity_id
_entity_poly.type
_entity_poly.pdbx_seq_one_letter_code
_entity_poly.pdbx_strand_id
1 'polypeptide(L)'
;MNTTRTSASRHRAVKGITASLTIALTLGGTVAWGQVPPPPASRTPQPFPSMSEYTITTSPDGMTTFVQTPTGNFPASDPFINPTNLLPTIYEEVKAADGNPIPNTLSSTPEHPYNLHPDPTIEPINPTSPTDDLTDIFRSWHRSSYFVGGGDHENDDRGRGREHGHNGQGAQYDPRNFDISKIQRAIDILEGNPVPDRVYSGIPMIHYSGPNKVKKVVPIKDADGKVIGGNVVIHQVWFDTHIESDTAFLDPSEVQDVPFTVTYIVDTLNKGHEDFSPMQMYFDDPKVLGMAVPLVTMDMTFFPMEEGTRTTYQLKMAPGRFFNLTYHWGWRQHPPRVQVTENALKVAMGMTLPEWESSTFGDNPRASQATKEAAIAMIGDLAPSKRMWSGLRRLQHTGYNPLVMAEIERAFEQWQDRNQLPDGVEADPNADVTLFYVDNTIYGQMKDYVIHDAQAELSKWKLRGTTVKIKLINGDYFPHAYVAVDFGGLRGWENTFQNTIPVGGAGPWFTFGRAYWEMNTPIPILVPPAERGGSPSHRSYRKSVDYKKIEKHKHQSQRELDPEGKHWPDSFHRATHPSSYSADVLGEHNLELTLNYEPSRRLRLYQFDPLHHETAIWSIH
;
A
#
# COMPACT_ATOMS: atom_id res chain seq x y z
N MET A 1 -41.50 18.81 -66.43
CA MET A 1 -42.32 17.77 -67.09
C MET A 1 -41.45 16.53 -67.28
N ASN A 2 -41.92 15.39 -66.75
CA ASN A 2 -41.55 14.00 -67.06
C ASN A 2 -40.08 13.55 -66.80
N THR A 3 -39.73 12.38 -66.25
CA THR A 3 -40.43 11.21 -65.67
C THR A 3 -39.33 10.28 -65.11
N THR A 4 -39.53 9.76 -63.89
CA THR A 4 -39.20 8.41 -63.34
C THR A 4 -38.15 7.47 -63.97
N ARG A 5 -37.26 6.88 -63.14
CA ARG A 5 -37.14 5.42 -62.77
C ARG A 5 -35.75 5.09 -62.16
N THR A 6 -35.65 4.78 -60.86
CA THR A 6 -35.58 3.45 -60.18
C THR A 6 -34.23 2.70 -60.20
N SER A 7 -33.67 2.59 -58.99
CA SER A 7 -32.87 1.54 -58.32
C SER A 7 -32.05 0.51 -59.10
N ALA A 8 -30.78 0.35 -58.67
CA ALA A 8 -30.18 -0.96 -58.45
C ALA A 8 -29.11 -0.90 -57.34
N SER A 9 -29.29 -1.76 -56.34
CA SER A 9 -28.41 -2.00 -55.21
C SER A 9 -27.11 -2.70 -55.64
N ARG A 10 -26.00 -2.31 -55.04
CA ARG A 10 -24.79 -3.15 -54.95
C ARG A 10 -24.25 -3.09 -53.54
N HIS A 11 -24.58 -4.11 -52.75
CA HIS A 11 -23.83 -4.46 -51.54
C HIS A 11 -22.39 -4.80 -51.93
N ARG A 12 -21.42 -4.01 -51.43
CA ARG A 12 -20.03 -4.45 -51.28
C ARG A 12 -19.84 -4.85 -49.83
N ALA A 13 -19.74 -6.15 -49.60
CA ALA A 13 -19.19 -6.71 -48.38
C ALA A 13 -17.70 -6.34 -48.31
N VAL A 14 -17.33 -5.45 -47.39
CA VAL A 14 -15.94 -5.23 -47.00
C VAL A 14 -15.66 -6.24 -45.89
N LYS A 15 -14.99 -7.35 -46.24
CA LYS A 15 -14.33 -8.22 -45.26
C LYS A 15 -13.09 -7.47 -44.76
N GLY A 16 -13.22 -6.74 -43.66
CA GLY A 16 -12.09 -6.30 -42.86
C GLY A 16 -11.62 -7.48 -42.01
N ILE A 17 -10.52 -8.11 -42.42
CA ILE A 17 -9.75 -8.99 -41.54
C ILE A 17 -8.92 -8.07 -40.67
N THR A 18 -9.42 -7.74 -39.48
CA THR A 18 -8.58 -7.21 -38.39
C THR A 18 -7.75 -8.36 -37.88
N ALA A 19 -6.48 -8.39 -38.28
CA ALA A 19 -5.48 -9.26 -37.67
C ALA A 19 -5.30 -8.82 -36.22
N SER A 20 -5.80 -9.61 -35.28
CA SER A 20 -5.56 -9.45 -33.85
C SER A 20 -4.07 -9.63 -33.58
N LEU A 21 -3.42 -8.57 -33.12
CA LEU A 21 -2.01 -8.58 -32.76
C LEU A 21 -1.89 -9.11 -31.33
N THR A 22 -1.61 -10.41 -31.17
CA THR A 22 -1.17 -10.95 -29.88
C THR A 22 0.22 -10.39 -29.59
N ILE A 23 0.32 -9.42 -28.67
CA ILE A 23 1.61 -8.94 -28.17
C ILE A 23 2.06 -9.92 -27.08
N ALA A 24 2.83 -10.93 -27.47
CA ALA A 24 3.62 -11.72 -26.53
C ALA A 24 4.90 -10.94 -26.25
N LEU A 25 4.98 -10.25 -25.11
CA LEU A 25 6.24 -9.75 -24.59
C LEU A 25 6.88 -10.87 -23.76
N THR A 26 7.76 -11.66 -24.37
CA THR A 26 8.84 -12.28 -23.61
C THR A 26 9.79 -11.16 -23.24
N LEU A 27 9.79 -10.74 -21.97
CA LEU A 27 10.83 -9.89 -21.40
C LEU A 27 12.10 -10.74 -21.23
N GLY A 28 12.66 -11.14 -22.37
CA GLY A 28 13.83 -11.99 -22.53
C GLY A 28 14.94 -11.19 -23.19
N GLY A 29 15.37 -10.11 -22.54
CA GLY A 29 16.65 -9.51 -22.84
C GLY A 29 17.74 -10.26 -22.08
N THR A 30 18.18 -11.41 -22.59
CA THR A 30 19.56 -11.85 -22.31
C THR A 30 20.51 -10.88 -23.00
N VAL A 31 20.59 -9.65 -22.47
CA VAL A 31 21.82 -8.88 -22.62
C VAL A 31 22.86 -9.79 -21.99
N ALA A 32 23.87 -10.19 -22.74
CA ALA A 32 25.03 -10.87 -22.20
C ALA A 32 25.45 -10.09 -20.95
N TRP A 33 25.15 -10.64 -19.77
CA TRP A 33 25.65 -10.12 -18.51
C TRP A 33 27.16 -10.05 -18.77
N GLY A 34 27.73 -8.85 -18.90
CA GLY A 34 29.17 -8.74 -18.87
C GLY A 34 29.56 -9.44 -17.59
N GLN A 35 30.16 -10.64 -17.70
CA GLN A 35 30.05 -11.70 -16.70
C GLN A 35 30.09 -11.09 -15.30
N VAL A 36 28.91 -10.91 -14.68
CA VAL A 36 28.90 -10.51 -13.27
C VAL A 36 29.57 -11.69 -12.60
N PRO A 37 30.71 -11.50 -11.92
CA PRO A 37 31.42 -12.60 -11.31
C PRO A 37 30.41 -13.39 -10.49
N PRO A 38 30.41 -14.73 -10.58
CA PRO A 38 29.53 -15.53 -9.74
C PRO A 38 29.73 -15.06 -8.29
N PRO A 39 28.63 -14.83 -7.56
CA PRO A 39 28.71 -14.29 -6.22
C PRO A 39 29.71 -15.10 -5.39
N PRO A 40 30.54 -14.47 -4.55
CA PRO A 40 31.51 -15.20 -3.75
C PRO A 40 30.81 -16.31 -2.97
N ALA A 41 31.43 -17.49 -2.87
CA ALA A 41 30.88 -18.63 -2.11
C ALA A 41 30.49 -18.26 -0.67
N SER A 42 31.08 -17.19 -0.12
CA SER A 42 30.74 -16.62 1.19
C SER A 42 29.36 -15.94 1.29
N ARG A 43 28.58 -15.80 0.20
CA ARG A 43 27.22 -15.23 0.20
C ARG A 43 26.15 -16.24 0.66
N THR A 44 26.45 -17.51 0.86
CA THR A 44 25.47 -18.49 1.38
C THR A 44 24.86 -18.01 2.72
N PRO A 45 23.53 -18.08 2.92
CA PRO A 45 22.56 -18.77 2.08
C PRO A 45 21.94 -17.90 0.97
N GLN A 46 22.35 -16.63 0.79
CA GLN A 46 21.78 -15.65 -0.17
C GLN A 46 21.75 -16.25 -1.58
N PRO A 47 20.60 -16.80 -2.01
CA PRO A 47 20.54 -17.43 -3.30
C PRO A 47 20.39 -16.32 -4.32
N PHE A 48 21.36 -16.31 -5.23
CA PHE A 48 21.36 -15.43 -6.37
C PHE A 48 21.50 -16.29 -7.62
N PRO A 49 20.38 -16.77 -8.19
CA PRO A 49 20.44 -17.42 -9.48
C PRO A 49 19.71 -16.63 -10.57
N SER A 50 20.04 -16.94 -11.81
CA SER A 50 19.24 -16.61 -12.97
C SER A 50 17.87 -17.29 -12.83
N MET A 51 16.85 -16.50 -12.49
CA MET A 51 15.47 -16.96 -12.48
C MET A 51 15.05 -17.36 -13.90
N SER A 52 14.12 -18.31 -14.03
CA SER A 52 13.46 -18.51 -15.33
C SER A 52 12.73 -17.25 -15.74
N GLU A 53 12.47 -17.06 -17.04
CA GLU A 53 11.78 -15.86 -17.51
C GLU A 53 10.37 -15.77 -16.93
N TYR A 54 9.94 -14.55 -16.62
CA TYR A 54 8.53 -14.25 -16.46
C TYR A 54 7.83 -14.43 -17.81
N THR A 55 6.59 -14.91 -17.77
CA THR A 55 5.71 -14.75 -18.94
C THR A 55 4.62 -13.77 -18.57
N ILE A 56 4.46 -12.72 -19.39
CA ILE A 56 3.38 -11.76 -19.29
C ILE A 56 2.65 -11.67 -20.62
N THR A 57 1.33 -11.84 -20.58
CA THR A 57 0.47 -11.61 -21.74
C THR A 57 -0.75 -10.82 -21.32
N THR A 58 -1.41 -10.19 -22.28
CA THR A 58 -2.67 -9.50 -22.07
C THR A 58 -3.73 -10.10 -22.98
N SER A 59 -4.95 -10.21 -22.49
CA SER A 59 -6.09 -10.65 -23.29
C SER A 59 -6.29 -9.73 -24.51
N PRO A 60 -6.92 -10.23 -25.60
CA PRO A 60 -7.11 -9.44 -26.82
C PRO A 60 -7.88 -8.13 -26.63
N ASP A 61 -8.70 -8.03 -25.58
CA ASP A 61 -9.44 -6.81 -25.21
C ASP A 61 -8.65 -5.85 -24.31
N GLY A 62 -7.47 -6.26 -23.82
CA GLY A 62 -6.65 -5.47 -22.92
C GLY A 62 -7.05 -5.54 -21.44
N MET A 63 -8.13 -6.25 -21.08
CA MET A 63 -8.73 -6.17 -19.74
C MET A 63 -8.18 -7.17 -18.73
N THR A 64 -7.42 -8.17 -19.17
CA THR A 64 -6.86 -9.21 -18.30
C THR A 64 -5.37 -9.37 -18.59
N THR A 65 -4.54 -9.22 -17.57
CA THR A 65 -3.13 -9.60 -17.63
C THR A 65 -2.95 -11.00 -17.05
N PHE A 66 -2.24 -11.85 -17.77
CA PHE A 66 -1.80 -13.16 -17.30
C PHE A 66 -0.32 -13.08 -16.97
N VAL A 67 0.04 -13.40 -15.72
CA VAL A 67 1.43 -13.43 -15.26
C VAL A 67 1.77 -14.84 -14.83
N GLN A 68 2.88 -15.36 -15.34
CA GLN A 68 3.52 -16.56 -14.82
C GLN A 68 4.84 -16.16 -14.19
N THR A 69 4.97 -16.42 -12.87
CA THR A 69 6.21 -16.12 -12.15
C THR A 69 7.32 -17.09 -12.55
N PRO A 70 8.59 -16.78 -12.25
CA PRO A 70 9.68 -17.71 -12.43
C PRO A 70 9.49 -18.99 -11.61
N THR A 71 10.13 -20.06 -12.06
CA THR A 71 10.19 -21.32 -11.31
C THR A 71 11.07 -21.14 -10.09
N GLY A 72 10.59 -21.56 -8.91
CA GLY A 72 11.34 -21.48 -7.67
C GLY A 72 12.67 -22.22 -7.72
N ASN A 73 13.69 -21.67 -7.06
CA ASN A 73 15.07 -22.18 -7.07
C ASN A 73 15.28 -23.46 -6.25
N PHE A 74 14.25 -23.86 -5.48
CA PHE A 74 14.30 -25.00 -4.58
C PHE A 74 13.56 -26.19 -5.17
N PRO A 75 13.90 -27.44 -4.77
CA PRO A 75 13.09 -28.61 -5.11
C PRO A 75 11.63 -28.42 -4.68
N ALA A 76 10.68 -28.92 -5.48
CA ALA A 76 9.27 -28.86 -5.12
C ALA A 76 9.00 -29.61 -3.81
N SER A 77 8.19 -29.03 -2.94
CA SER A 77 7.80 -29.62 -1.66
C SER A 77 6.44 -29.10 -1.20
N ASP A 78 5.85 -29.74 -0.18
CA ASP A 78 4.79 -29.09 0.59
C ASP A 78 5.46 -28.23 1.68
N PRO A 79 5.38 -26.89 1.60
CA PRO A 79 6.09 -26.01 2.53
C PRO A 79 5.57 -26.12 3.97
N PHE A 80 4.38 -26.67 4.19
CA PHE A 80 3.79 -26.83 5.52
C PHE A 80 4.22 -28.13 6.20
N ILE A 81 4.78 -29.08 5.44
CA ILE A 81 5.28 -30.36 5.95
C ILE A 81 6.82 -30.37 5.96
N ASN A 82 7.45 -30.01 4.84
CA ASN A 82 8.90 -30.08 4.66
C ASN A 82 9.39 -28.95 3.73
N PRO A 83 9.49 -27.71 4.23
CA PRO A 83 9.84 -26.56 3.40
C PRO A 83 11.27 -26.65 2.88
N THR A 84 11.41 -26.74 1.56
CA THR A 84 12.71 -26.73 0.87
C THR A 84 13.28 -25.33 0.66
N ASN A 85 12.43 -24.29 0.78
CA ASN A 85 12.80 -22.87 0.67
C ASN A 85 13.10 -22.21 2.03
N LEU A 86 13.13 -22.98 3.12
CA LEU A 86 13.60 -22.52 4.42
C LEU A 86 15.14 -22.61 4.48
N LEU A 87 15.78 -21.45 4.61
CA LEU A 87 17.23 -21.29 4.67
C LEU A 87 17.73 -21.38 6.12
N PRO A 88 19.00 -21.82 6.33
CA PRO A 88 19.63 -21.72 7.63
C PRO A 88 19.74 -20.26 8.10
N THR A 89 19.37 -20.02 9.34
CA THR A 89 19.53 -18.71 9.98
C THR A 89 21.00 -18.39 10.22
N ILE A 90 21.41 -17.20 9.82
CA ILE A 90 22.78 -16.70 9.99
C ILE A 90 22.81 -15.37 10.73
N TYR A 91 23.59 -15.27 11.80
CA TYR A 91 23.71 -14.08 12.65
C TYR A 91 24.83 -13.15 12.18
N GLU A 92 24.81 -12.81 10.90
CA GLU A 92 25.78 -11.94 10.25
C GLU A 92 25.08 -10.87 9.42
N GLU A 93 25.80 -9.79 9.14
CA GLU A 93 25.40 -8.79 8.15
C GLU A 93 25.16 -9.44 6.77
N VAL A 94 24.13 -8.97 6.06
CA VAL A 94 23.87 -9.34 4.67
C VAL A 94 25.04 -8.87 3.81
N LYS A 95 25.37 -9.62 2.77
CA LYS A 95 26.48 -9.32 1.86
C LYS A 95 25.94 -8.82 0.52
N ALA A 96 26.55 -7.76 0.01
CA ALA A 96 26.28 -7.26 -1.32
C ALA A 96 26.88 -8.18 -2.41
N ALA A 97 26.61 -7.86 -3.68
CA ALA A 97 27.08 -8.58 -4.85
C ALA A 97 28.60 -8.75 -4.93
N ASP A 98 29.35 -7.80 -4.39
CA ASP A 98 30.81 -7.85 -4.30
C ASP A 98 31.33 -8.67 -3.11
N GLY A 99 30.44 -9.21 -2.27
CA GLY A 99 30.75 -9.99 -1.07
C GLY A 99 31.00 -9.15 0.19
N ASN A 100 30.98 -7.81 0.11
CA ASN A 100 31.16 -6.96 1.27
C ASN A 100 29.89 -6.94 2.14
N PRO A 101 30.03 -6.88 3.48
CA PRO A 101 28.88 -6.74 4.36
C PRO A 101 28.21 -5.38 4.15
N ILE A 102 26.89 -5.38 4.13
CA ILE A 102 26.05 -4.19 4.16
C ILE A 102 25.86 -3.82 5.64
N PRO A 103 26.31 -2.65 6.10
CA PRO A 103 26.17 -2.27 7.50
C PRO A 103 24.70 -2.17 7.94
N ASN A 104 24.40 -2.49 9.21
CA ASN A 104 23.08 -2.33 9.82
C ASN A 104 21.99 -3.21 9.17
N THR A 105 22.36 -4.44 8.84
CA THR A 105 21.52 -5.53 8.32
C THR A 105 21.56 -6.80 9.18
N LEU A 106 22.21 -6.73 10.34
CA LEU A 106 22.10 -7.70 11.42
C LEU A 106 21.02 -7.21 12.39
N SER A 107 19.80 -7.76 12.30
CA SER A 107 18.69 -7.37 13.18
C SER A 107 18.89 -7.83 14.62
N SER A 108 18.53 -9.07 14.93
CA SER A 108 18.49 -9.57 16.31
C SER A 108 19.16 -10.94 16.40
N THR A 109 19.84 -11.18 17.51
CA THR A 109 20.48 -12.46 17.83
C THR A 109 19.98 -12.96 19.20
N PRO A 110 20.18 -14.24 19.54
CA PRO A 110 19.80 -14.77 20.85
C PRO A 110 20.41 -13.99 22.02
N GLU A 111 21.62 -13.47 21.85
CA GLU A 111 22.35 -12.70 22.86
C GLU A 111 22.05 -11.19 22.80
N HIS A 112 21.61 -10.69 21.64
CA HIS A 112 21.37 -9.27 21.40
C HIS A 112 20.04 -9.05 20.68
N PRO A 113 18.92 -8.88 21.43
CA PRO A 113 17.56 -8.74 20.86
C PRO A 113 17.37 -7.50 19.98
N TYR A 114 18.17 -6.47 20.15
CA TYR A 114 17.99 -5.16 19.50
C TYR A 114 19.34 -4.61 19.00
N ASN A 115 19.92 -5.14 17.91
CA ASN A 115 21.21 -4.60 17.41
C ASN A 115 21.08 -3.26 16.69
N LEU A 116 19.89 -3.00 16.12
CA LEU A 116 19.64 -1.86 15.25
C LEU A 116 19.15 -0.61 15.98
N HIS A 117 18.93 -0.66 17.29
CA HIS A 117 18.57 0.54 18.07
C HIS A 117 18.96 0.39 19.55
N PRO A 118 19.21 1.52 20.25
CA PRO A 118 19.25 1.52 21.71
C PRO A 118 17.84 1.32 22.29
N ASP A 119 17.73 1.12 23.61
CA ASP A 119 16.44 1.08 24.28
C ASP A 119 15.60 2.33 23.92
N PRO A 120 14.35 2.16 23.47
CA PRO A 120 13.50 3.28 23.11
C PRO A 120 13.06 4.05 24.36
N THR A 121 12.75 5.33 24.18
CA THR A 121 12.18 6.15 25.26
C THR A 121 10.66 6.15 25.16
N ILE A 122 9.98 5.95 26.30
CA ILE A 122 8.52 5.85 26.38
C ILE A 122 8.01 6.96 27.29
N GLU A 123 6.98 7.70 26.86
CA GLU A 123 6.30 8.70 27.69
C GLU A 123 4.77 8.60 27.54
N PRO A 124 3.99 8.92 28.58
CA PRO A 124 2.53 8.90 28.50
C PRO A 124 2.00 10.07 27.65
N ILE A 125 0.93 9.82 26.92
CA ILE A 125 0.21 10.81 26.08
C ILE A 125 -1.30 10.70 26.30
N ASN A 126 -2.06 11.64 25.74
CA ASN A 126 -3.51 11.48 25.61
C ASN A 126 -3.80 10.43 24.51
N PRO A 127 -4.46 9.29 24.81
CA PRO A 127 -4.70 8.22 23.85
C PRO A 127 -5.86 8.50 22.89
N THR A 128 -6.59 9.62 22.99
CA THR A 128 -7.75 9.87 22.12
C THR A 128 -7.37 9.82 20.63
N SER A 129 -8.00 8.90 19.90
CA SER A 129 -7.78 8.69 18.46
C SER A 129 -8.67 9.57 17.58
N PRO A 130 -8.39 9.69 16.27
CA PRO A 130 -9.34 10.27 15.32
C PRO A 130 -10.70 9.57 15.36
N THR A 131 -10.71 8.24 15.48
CA THR A 131 -11.93 7.42 15.60
C THR A 131 -12.73 7.80 16.85
N ASP A 132 -12.08 8.00 18.00
CA ASP A 132 -12.76 8.39 19.24
C ASP A 132 -13.45 9.75 19.10
N ASP A 133 -12.72 10.75 18.61
CA ASP A 133 -13.28 12.10 18.46
C ASP A 133 -14.41 12.13 17.42
N LEU A 134 -14.28 11.42 16.29
CA LEU A 134 -15.34 11.28 15.29
C LEU A 134 -16.55 10.54 15.87
N THR A 135 -16.32 9.46 16.61
CA THR A 135 -17.36 8.70 17.31
C THR A 135 -18.13 9.60 18.29
N ASP A 136 -17.44 10.36 19.12
CA ASP A 136 -18.06 11.27 20.09
C ASP A 136 -18.86 12.37 19.40
N ILE A 137 -18.37 12.91 18.29
CA ILE A 137 -19.09 13.89 17.47
C ILE A 137 -20.38 13.29 16.93
N PHE A 138 -20.33 12.13 16.27
CA PHE A 138 -21.50 11.51 15.65
C PHE A 138 -22.50 11.01 16.69
N ARG A 139 -22.03 10.36 17.77
CA ARG A 139 -22.88 9.98 18.91
C ARG A 139 -23.63 11.15 19.50
N SER A 140 -23.01 12.34 19.53
CA SER A 140 -23.66 13.52 20.09
C SER A 140 -24.89 13.99 19.30
N TRP A 141 -25.06 13.60 18.02
CA TRP A 141 -26.25 13.93 17.24
C TRP A 141 -27.51 13.19 17.70
N HIS A 142 -27.36 12.07 18.43
CA HIS A 142 -28.48 11.21 18.81
C HIS A 142 -29.23 11.73 20.05
N ARG A 143 -30.50 11.32 20.20
CA ARG A 143 -31.26 11.56 21.44
C ARG A 143 -30.71 10.70 22.58
N SER A 144 -30.53 11.29 23.77
CA SER A 144 -29.95 10.61 24.94
C SER A 144 -30.64 9.30 25.36
N SER A 145 -31.89 9.05 24.95
CA SER A 145 -32.64 7.82 25.25
C SER A 145 -32.39 6.66 24.28
N TYR A 146 -31.71 6.87 23.15
CA TYR A 146 -31.40 5.81 22.17
C TYR A 146 -30.05 5.12 22.42
N PHE A 147 -29.25 5.62 23.37
CA PHE A 147 -27.95 5.05 23.77
C PHE A 147 -28.01 4.37 25.15
N VAL A 148 -29.16 3.79 25.52
CA VAL A 148 -29.26 2.95 26.72
C VAL A 148 -28.95 1.51 26.33
N GLY A 149 -27.69 1.08 26.50
CA GLY A 149 -27.31 -0.33 26.43
C GLY A 149 -26.07 -0.68 25.60
N GLY A 150 -25.00 0.09 25.71
CA GLY A 150 -23.66 -0.31 25.26
C GLY A 150 -22.69 -0.32 26.42
N GLY A 151 -23.05 -1.00 27.51
CA GLY A 151 -22.07 -1.35 28.54
C GLY A 151 -21.27 -2.55 28.04
N ASP A 152 -19.95 -2.42 28.10
CA ASP A 152 -18.89 -3.44 28.15
C ASP A 152 -19.35 -4.91 28.15
N HIS A 153 -19.93 -5.38 27.04
CA HIS A 153 -20.14 -6.79 26.76
C HIS A 153 -19.19 -7.20 25.66
N GLU A 154 -17.92 -7.37 26.05
CA GLU A 154 -17.15 -8.53 25.56
C GLU A 154 -18.02 -9.78 25.76
N ASN A 155 -18.14 -10.58 24.70
CA ASN A 155 -18.88 -11.86 24.60
C ASN A 155 -20.38 -11.75 24.26
N ASP A 156 -20.71 -11.60 22.97
CA ASP A 156 -21.59 -12.60 22.32
C ASP A 156 -21.56 -12.43 20.79
N ASP A 157 -20.49 -12.96 20.21
CA ASP A 157 -20.41 -13.25 18.78
C ASP A 157 -21.07 -14.62 18.56
N ARG A 158 -22.35 -14.63 18.14
CA ARG A 158 -23.02 -15.74 17.41
C ARG A 158 -24.46 -15.39 17.05
N GLY A 159 -24.61 -14.85 15.84
CA GLY A 159 -25.74 -15.16 14.96
C GLY A 159 -27.08 -14.52 15.30
N ARG A 160 -27.35 -13.34 14.76
CA ARG A 160 -28.70 -12.99 14.30
C ARG A 160 -28.64 -12.31 12.93
N GLY A 161 -29.32 -12.96 12.00
CA GLY A 161 -29.42 -12.57 10.61
C GLY A 161 -30.01 -11.18 10.42
N ARG A 162 -29.49 -10.54 9.38
CA ARG A 162 -30.03 -9.38 8.70
C ARG A 162 -31.51 -9.58 8.37
N GLU A 163 -32.39 -8.83 9.04
CA GLU A 163 -33.64 -8.39 8.43
C GLU A 163 -33.62 -6.85 8.37
N HIS A 164 -33.48 -6.36 7.15
CA HIS A 164 -33.64 -4.97 6.77
C HIS A 164 -35.09 -4.54 7.00
N GLY A 165 -35.32 -3.80 8.08
CA GLY A 165 -36.57 -3.09 8.35
C GLY A 165 -36.37 -1.57 8.32
N HIS A 166 -36.30 -1.00 7.12
CA HIS A 166 -36.48 0.45 6.91
C HIS A 166 -37.90 0.85 7.32
N ASN A 167 -38.13 1.31 8.56
CA ASN A 167 -39.36 2.05 8.94
C ASN A 167 -39.26 2.78 10.31
N GLY A 168 -38.12 3.39 10.62
CA GLY A 168 -37.93 4.14 11.89
C GLY A 168 -37.03 5.38 11.81
N GLN A 169 -36.66 5.86 10.62
CA GLN A 169 -35.57 6.84 10.42
C GLN A 169 -35.87 8.29 10.87
N GLY A 170 -37.03 8.59 11.47
CA GLY A 170 -37.39 9.93 11.93
C GLY A 170 -37.01 10.26 13.40
N ALA A 171 -36.59 9.29 14.20
CA ALA A 171 -36.46 9.45 15.66
C ALA A 171 -35.03 9.33 16.23
N GLN A 172 -34.04 9.03 15.39
CA GLN A 172 -32.67 8.74 15.83
C GLN A 172 -31.87 10.02 16.16
N TYR A 173 -31.91 11.04 15.30
CA TYR A 173 -31.18 12.30 15.47
C TYR A 173 -32.01 13.39 16.17
N ASP A 174 -31.35 14.28 16.90
CA ASP A 174 -31.94 15.41 17.62
C ASP A 174 -31.45 16.75 17.03
N PRO A 175 -32.35 17.57 16.44
CA PRO A 175 -31.98 18.90 15.94
C PRO A 175 -31.33 19.81 16.99
N ARG A 176 -31.62 19.60 18.29
CA ARG A 176 -31.05 20.40 19.38
C ARG A 176 -29.57 20.10 19.64
N ASN A 177 -29.10 18.95 19.19
CA ASN A 177 -27.71 18.53 19.34
C ASN A 177 -26.86 18.85 18.09
N PHE A 178 -27.46 19.48 17.07
CA PHE A 178 -26.75 19.89 15.88
C PHE A 178 -25.80 21.05 16.19
N ASP A 179 -24.50 20.79 16.10
CA ASP A 179 -23.45 21.73 16.47
C ASP A 179 -22.45 21.91 15.31
N ILE A 180 -22.46 23.11 14.71
CA ILE A 180 -21.55 23.49 13.62
C ILE A 180 -20.08 23.43 14.04
N SER A 181 -19.76 23.71 15.32
CA SER A 181 -18.38 23.67 15.80
C SER A 181 -17.83 22.24 15.82
N LYS A 182 -18.66 21.25 16.17
CA LYS A 182 -18.30 19.83 16.09
C LYS A 182 -18.16 19.34 14.65
N ILE A 183 -19.00 19.84 13.74
CA ILE A 183 -18.87 19.55 12.31
C ILE A 183 -17.54 20.09 11.77
N GLN A 184 -17.17 21.33 12.13
CA GLN A 184 -15.87 21.88 11.75
C GLN A 184 -14.72 21.04 12.32
N ARG A 185 -14.81 20.63 13.59
CA ARG A 185 -13.80 19.73 14.18
C ARG A 185 -13.66 18.41 13.43
N ALA A 186 -14.77 17.79 13.02
CA ALA A 186 -14.71 16.56 12.21
C ALA A 186 -14.04 16.80 10.86
N ILE A 187 -14.32 17.93 10.19
CA ILE A 187 -13.63 18.33 8.95
C ILE A 187 -12.14 18.56 9.22
N ASP A 188 -11.79 19.21 10.33
CA ASP A 188 -10.39 19.45 10.69
C ASP A 188 -9.61 18.16 10.92
N ILE A 189 -10.23 17.14 11.53
CA ILE A 189 -9.66 15.79 11.67
C ILE A 189 -9.42 15.17 10.28
N LEU A 190 -10.44 15.14 9.42
CA LEU A 190 -10.34 14.51 8.09
C LEU A 190 -9.31 15.22 7.19
N GLU A 191 -9.25 16.55 7.24
CA GLU A 191 -8.31 17.35 6.44
C GLU A 191 -6.91 17.44 7.04
N GLY A 192 -6.71 16.99 8.29
CA GLY A 192 -5.45 17.11 9.02
C GLY A 192 -5.14 18.55 9.43
N ASN A 193 -6.14 19.41 9.63
CA ASN A 193 -5.96 20.75 10.18
C ASN A 193 -5.58 20.65 11.68
N PRO A 194 -5.10 21.74 12.32
CA PRO A 194 -4.76 21.71 13.74
C PRO A 194 -5.96 21.32 14.63
N VAL A 195 -5.77 20.31 15.48
CA VAL A 195 -6.75 19.87 16.48
C VAL A 195 -6.11 20.00 17.87
N PRO A 196 -6.60 20.90 18.75
CA PRO A 196 -5.99 21.12 20.07
C PRO A 196 -5.93 19.84 20.91
N ASP A 197 -4.85 19.67 21.67
CA ASP A 197 -4.65 18.58 22.63
C ASP A 197 -4.78 17.17 22.02
N ARG A 198 -4.41 17.04 20.74
CA ARG A 198 -4.36 15.77 20.01
C ARG A 198 -3.01 15.57 19.36
N VAL A 199 -2.40 14.43 19.61
CA VAL A 199 -1.08 14.09 19.04
C VAL A 199 -1.16 13.76 17.55
N TYR A 200 -2.33 13.37 17.04
CA TYR A 200 -2.57 13.16 15.60
C TYR A 200 -2.78 14.46 14.82
N SER A 201 -2.83 15.61 15.50
CA SER A 201 -3.05 16.92 14.85
C SER A 201 -2.03 17.17 13.74
N GLY A 202 -2.51 17.47 12.54
CA GLY A 202 -1.67 17.67 11.36
C GLY A 202 -1.63 16.48 10.40
N ILE A 203 -2.08 15.30 10.81
CA ILE A 203 -2.13 14.09 9.98
C ILE A 203 -3.56 13.93 9.44
N PRO A 204 -3.79 14.01 8.11
CA PRO A 204 -5.12 13.90 7.53
C PRO A 204 -5.59 12.45 7.42
N MET A 205 -6.90 12.22 7.55
CA MET A 205 -7.55 10.91 7.32
C MET A 205 -8.08 10.74 5.89
N ILE A 206 -7.87 11.76 5.04
CA ILE A 206 -8.06 11.70 3.58
C ILE A 206 -6.68 11.80 2.96
N HIS A 207 -6.30 10.89 2.07
CA HIS A 207 -4.92 10.76 1.59
C HIS A 207 -4.63 11.65 0.37
N TYR A 208 -4.92 12.95 0.49
CA TYR A 208 -4.73 13.95 -0.58
C TYR A 208 -3.36 14.65 -0.54
N SER A 209 -2.52 14.36 0.46
CA SER A 209 -1.36 15.19 0.83
C SER A 209 0.01 14.54 0.62
N GLY A 210 0.10 13.46 -0.15
CA GLY A 210 1.36 12.74 -0.43
C GLY A 210 2.55 13.64 -0.84
N PRO A 211 2.38 14.71 -1.65
CA PRO A 211 3.46 15.65 -2.00
C PRO A 211 4.08 16.35 -0.78
N ASN A 212 3.32 16.52 0.30
CA ASN A 212 3.79 17.12 1.55
C ASN A 212 4.51 16.13 2.47
N LYS A 213 4.47 14.82 2.16
CA LYS A 213 5.00 13.74 3.01
C LYS A 213 6.37 13.23 2.55
N VAL A 214 7.18 14.12 1.98
CA VAL A 214 8.57 13.84 1.58
C VAL A 214 9.52 14.42 2.63
N LYS A 215 10.32 13.58 3.27
CA LYS A 215 11.39 14.03 4.18
C LYS A 215 12.76 13.68 3.64
N LYS A 216 13.69 14.62 3.77
CA LYS A 216 15.09 14.43 3.39
C LYS A 216 15.92 14.06 4.60
N VAL A 217 16.81 13.07 4.44
CA VAL A 217 17.79 12.74 5.48
C VAL A 217 18.75 13.91 5.65
N VAL A 218 18.85 14.44 6.88
CA VAL A 218 19.78 15.51 7.21
C VAL A 218 21.16 14.91 7.43
N PRO A 219 22.18 15.25 6.62
CA PRO A 219 23.50 14.66 6.74
C PRO A 219 24.22 15.14 7.99
N ILE A 220 24.91 14.22 8.66
CA ILE A 220 25.85 14.50 9.75
C ILE A 220 27.24 14.56 9.13
N LYS A 221 27.97 15.64 9.40
CA LYS A 221 29.30 15.89 8.85
C LYS A 221 30.35 15.90 9.95
N ASP A 222 31.55 15.39 9.63
CA ASP A 222 32.72 15.55 10.49
C ASP A 222 33.31 16.98 10.41
N ALA A 223 34.41 17.22 11.12
CA ALA A 223 35.09 18.51 11.17
C ALA A 223 35.61 18.98 9.79
N ASP A 224 35.88 18.05 8.87
CA ASP A 224 36.35 18.32 7.51
C ASP A 224 35.19 18.51 6.51
N GLY A 225 33.95 18.40 6.98
CA GLY A 225 32.74 18.56 6.17
C GLY A 225 32.35 17.30 5.39
N LYS A 226 33.00 16.16 5.63
CA LYS A 226 32.66 14.87 5.01
C LYS A 226 31.42 14.29 5.70
N VAL A 227 30.47 13.81 4.90
CA VAL A 227 29.28 13.13 5.43
C VAL A 227 29.70 11.80 6.05
N ILE A 228 29.36 11.61 7.33
CA ILE A 228 29.66 10.41 8.12
C ILE A 228 28.40 9.68 8.60
N GLY A 229 27.23 10.30 8.41
CA GLY A 229 25.94 9.68 8.64
C GLY A 229 24.80 10.62 8.30
N GLY A 230 23.62 10.37 8.86
CA GLY A 230 22.49 11.30 8.77
C GLY A 230 21.36 10.90 9.70
N ASN A 231 20.39 11.79 9.86
CA ASN A 231 19.18 11.51 10.61
C ASN A 231 17.94 12.08 9.90
N VAL A 232 16.83 11.38 10.04
CA VAL A 232 15.49 11.87 9.70
C VAL A 232 14.54 11.52 10.84
N VAL A 233 13.55 12.36 11.09
CA VAL A 233 12.49 12.08 12.07
C VAL A 233 11.22 11.72 11.32
N ILE A 234 10.57 10.61 11.65
CA ILE A 234 9.28 10.19 11.12
C ILE A 234 8.29 10.09 12.28
N HIS A 235 7.12 10.69 12.14
CA HIS A 235 6.06 10.63 13.15
C HIS A 235 4.92 9.77 12.63
N GLN A 236 4.53 8.77 13.42
CA GLN A 236 3.41 7.89 13.14
C GLN A 236 2.39 7.92 14.27
N VAL A 237 1.12 7.75 13.92
CA VAL A 237 0.02 7.50 14.87
C VAL A 237 -0.63 6.15 14.56
N TRP A 238 -0.85 5.36 15.60
CA TRP A 238 -1.37 3.99 15.49
C TRP A 238 -2.69 3.92 16.27
N PHE A 239 -3.76 3.50 15.60
CA PHE A 239 -5.11 3.35 16.17
C PHE A 239 -5.87 2.26 15.39
N ASP A 240 -7.13 1.93 15.72
CA ASP A 240 -7.96 0.87 15.06
C ASP A 240 -7.54 0.66 13.60
N THR A 241 -7.21 -0.50 13.07
CA THR A 241 -6.87 -0.76 11.64
C THR A 241 -5.94 0.21 10.86
N HIS A 242 -5.40 1.28 11.45
CA HIS A 242 -4.70 2.37 10.78
C HIS A 242 -3.31 2.58 11.38
N ILE A 243 -2.37 2.85 10.48
CA ILE A 243 -1.08 3.47 10.78
C ILE A 243 -0.99 4.66 9.85
N GLU A 244 -0.98 5.87 10.43
CA GLU A 244 -0.85 7.09 9.65
C GLU A 244 0.50 7.74 9.93
N SER A 245 1.11 8.30 8.89
CA SER A 245 2.47 8.85 8.95
C SER A 245 2.51 10.27 8.40
N ASP A 246 3.41 11.07 8.94
CA ASP A 246 3.77 12.36 8.34
C ASP A 246 4.76 12.22 7.17
N THR A 247 5.21 11.00 6.88
CA THR A 247 6.22 10.67 5.87
C THR A 247 5.80 9.43 5.07
N ALA A 248 5.63 9.61 3.77
CA ALA A 248 5.43 8.54 2.79
C ALA A 248 6.72 8.28 1.99
N PHE A 249 7.51 9.33 1.75
CA PHE A 249 8.76 9.23 1.01
C PHE A 249 9.94 9.76 1.80
N LEU A 250 11.02 8.97 1.82
CA LEU A 250 12.30 9.35 2.38
C LEU A 250 13.30 9.62 1.25
N ASP A 251 13.94 10.78 1.26
CA ASP A 251 15.02 11.16 0.34
C ASP A 251 16.39 10.91 1.00
N PRO A 252 17.09 9.80 0.66
CA PRO A 252 18.41 9.49 1.16
C PRO A 252 19.55 10.03 0.27
N SER A 253 19.31 11.04 -0.58
CA SER A 253 20.29 11.52 -1.57
C SER A 253 21.62 11.99 -0.98
N GLU A 254 21.63 12.48 0.26
CA GLU A 254 22.85 12.98 0.93
C GLU A 254 23.62 11.89 1.69
N VAL A 255 23.04 10.69 1.84
CA VAL A 255 23.60 9.59 2.63
C VAL A 255 23.73 8.30 1.82
N GLN A 256 23.88 8.41 0.50
CA GLN A 256 23.98 7.26 -0.41
C GLN A 256 25.09 6.27 -0.02
N ASP A 257 26.18 6.77 0.57
CA ASP A 257 27.40 6.01 0.83
C ASP A 257 27.75 5.79 2.30
N VAL A 258 26.93 6.30 3.20
CA VAL A 258 27.13 6.14 4.65
C VAL A 258 25.84 5.70 5.32
N PRO A 259 25.91 4.89 6.39
CA PRO A 259 24.74 4.56 7.19
C PRO A 259 24.06 5.80 7.75
N PHE A 260 22.77 5.71 8.04
CA PHE A 260 22.01 6.81 8.65
C PHE A 260 21.02 6.27 9.69
N THR A 261 20.34 7.17 10.39
CA THR A 261 19.36 6.84 11.41
C THR A 261 17.98 7.36 11.02
N VAL A 262 16.96 6.55 11.29
CA VAL A 262 15.58 7.03 11.31
C VAL A 262 15.14 7.10 12.77
N THR A 263 14.80 8.30 13.22
CA THR A 263 14.16 8.52 14.50
C THR A 263 12.66 8.40 14.31
N TYR A 264 12.06 7.30 14.75
CA TYR A 264 10.60 7.16 14.75
C TYR A 264 10.03 7.72 16.05
N ILE A 265 9.02 8.58 15.94
CA ILE A 265 8.13 8.97 17.03
C ILE A 265 6.82 8.25 16.76
N VAL A 266 6.45 7.30 17.60
CA VAL A 266 5.24 6.51 17.43
C VAL A 266 4.28 6.80 18.57
N ASP A 267 3.13 7.38 18.24
CA ASP A 267 2.06 7.65 19.18
C ASP A 267 1.00 6.54 19.07
N THR A 268 0.91 5.71 20.10
CA THR A 268 -0.04 4.60 20.16
C THR A 268 -1.30 5.08 20.87
N LEU A 269 -2.36 5.28 20.09
CA LEU A 269 -3.65 5.79 20.56
C LEU A 269 -4.56 4.63 20.97
N ASN A 270 -5.80 4.92 21.38
CA ASN A 270 -6.79 3.90 21.72
C ASN A 270 -6.94 2.87 20.58
N LYS A 271 -6.94 1.58 20.96
CA LYS A 271 -6.93 0.42 20.05
C LYS A 271 -5.70 0.33 19.14
N GLY A 272 -4.66 1.12 19.41
CA GLY A 272 -3.40 1.13 18.67
C GLY A 272 -2.38 0.09 19.15
N HIS A 273 -2.63 -0.60 20.28
CA HIS A 273 -1.70 -1.57 20.88
C HIS A 273 -1.12 -2.54 19.85
N GLU A 274 0.21 -2.62 19.76
CA GLU A 274 0.90 -3.47 18.79
C GLU A 274 2.40 -3.63 19.10
N ASP A 275 3.07 -4.57 18.43
CA ASP A 275 4.53 -4.64 18.39
C ASP A 275 5.10 -3.77 17.24
N PHE A 276 5.90 -2.76 17.57
CA PHE A 276 6.67 -1.99 16.59
C PHE A 276 7.67 -2.90 15.88
N SER A 277 7.39 -3.17 14.60
CA SER A 277 8.10 -4.17 13.82
C SER A 277 8.29 -3.74 12.36
N PRO A 278 9.02 -2.63 12.14
CA PRO A 278 9.26 -2.16 10.79
C PRO A 278 10.10 -3.18 10.01
N MET A 279 9.62 -3.53 8.81
CA MET A 279 10.28 -4.46 7.92
C MET A 279 10.98 -3.70 6.80
N GLN A 280 12.30 -3.70 6.85
CA GLN A 280 13.16 -2.98 5.91
C GLN A 280 13.43 -3.82 4.67
N MET A 281 13.20 -3.24 3.49
CA MET A 281 13.58 -3.83 2.21
C MET A 281 14.82 -3.14 1.63
N TYR A 282 15.83 -3.92 1.28
CA TYR A 282 17.04 -3.44 0.63
C TYR A 282 17.19 -4.01 -0.78
N PHE A 283 17.78 -3.18 -1.63
CA PHE A 283 18.42 -3.57 -2.88
C PHE A 283 19.80 -4.16 -2.63
N ASP A 284 20.32 -4.86 -3.64
CA ASP A 284 21.75 -5.16 -3.75
C ASP A 284 22.51 -3.90 -4.21
N ASP A 285 23.85 -3.89 -4.11
CA ASP A 285 24.63 -2.66 -4.33
C ASP A 285 24.49 -2.18 -5.79
N PRO A 286 23.79 -1.06 -6.03
CA PRO A 286 23.56 -0.58 -7.38
C PRO A 286 24.84 -0.03 -8.02
N LYS A 287 25.90 0.26 -7.24
CA LYS A 287 27.20 0.63 -7.79
C LYS A 287 27.96 -0.56 -8.37
N VAL A 288 27.70 -1.76 -7.86
CA VAL A 288 28.31 -3.00 -8.36
C VAL A 288 27.53 -3.53 -9.55
N LEU A 289 26.20 -3.57 -9.45
CA LEU A 289 25.32 -4.15 -10.48
C LEU A 289 24.92 -3.14 -11.57
N GLY A 290 25.12 -1.84 -11.33
CA GLY A 290 24.71 -0.77 -12.23
C GLY A 290 23.21 -0.44 -12.19
N MET A 291 22.42 -1.16 -11.40
CA MET A 291 20.97 -1.01 -11.25
C MET A 291 20.49 -1.50 -9.88
N ALA A 292 19.28 -1.09 -9.48
CA ALA A 292 18.63 -1.59 -8.29
C ALA A 292 18.09 -2.99 -8.54
N VAL A 293 18.55 -3.96 -7.75
CA VAL A 293 18.09 -5.36 -7.82
C VAL A 293 17.58 -5.76 -6.43
N PRO A 294 16.41 -6.42 -6.31
CA PRO A 294 15.94 -6.94 -5.04
C PRO A 294 17.00 -7.79 -4.32
N LEU A 295 17.20 -7.57 -3.03
CA LEU A 295 18.13 -8.37 -2.23
C LEU A 295 17.44 -9.03 -1.06
N VAL A 296 17.15 -8.26 -0.01
CA VAL A 296 16.72 -8.79 1.28
C VAL A 296 15.67 -7.90 1.89
N THR A 297 14.71 -8.52 2.57
CA THR A 297 13.76 -7.85 3.45
C THR A 297 13.89 -8.46 4.83
N MET A 298 13.86 -7.63 5.87
CA MET A 298 14.10 -8.07 7.23
C MET A 298 13.32 -7.23 8.23
N ASP A 299 12.84 -7.86 9.30
CA ASP A 299 12.36 -7.10 10.46
C ASP A 299 13.55 -6.40 11.09
N MET A 300 13.40 -5.12 11.50
CA MET A 300 14.49 -4.40 12.16
C MET A 300 14.48 -4.52 13.68
N THR A 301 13.29 -4.70 14.25
CA THR A 301 13.04 -4.87 15.69
C THR A 301 11.64 -5.46 15.89
N PHE A 302 11.35 -5.92 17.11
CA PHE A 302 10.00 -6.21 17.60
C PHE A 302 9.91 -5.66 19.02
N PHE A 303 9.25 -4.53 19.20
CA PHE A 303 9.14 -3.87 20.50
C PHE A 303 7.68 -3.59 20.86
N PRO A 304 7.16 -4.07 22.01
CA PRO A 304 5.77 -3.84 22.39
C PRO A 304 5.47 -2.35 22.61
N MET A 305 4.34 -1.90 22.08
CA MET A 305 3.82 -0.56 22.28
C MET A 305 2.46 -0.62 22.98
N GLU A 306 2.34 0.12 24.07
CA GLU A 306 1.12 0.23 24.86
C GLU A 306 0.29 1.44 24.45
N GLU A 307 -1.04 1.32 24.56
CA GLU A 307 -1.95 2.45 24.31
C GLU A 307 -1.69 3.60 25.28
N GLY A 308 -1.85 4.83 24.79
CA GLY A 308 -1.58 6.04 25.56
C GLY A 308 -0.10 6.31 25.79
N THR A 309 0.77 5.75 24.95
CA THR A 309 2.21 6.02 24.99
C THR A 309 2.72 6.62 23.69
N ARG A 310 3.72 7.49 23.82
CA ARG A 310 4.65 7.86 22.76
C ARG A 310 5.92 7.06 22.96
N THR A 311 6.33 6.32 21.96
CA THR A 311 7.61 5.61 21.95
C THR A 311 8.52 6.20 20.89
N THR A 312 9.75 6.56 21.27
CA THR A 312 10.76 7.08 20.34
C THR A 312 11.86 6.04 20.10
N TYR A 313 12.04 5.65 18.85
CA TYR A 313 13.05 4.70 18.39
C TYR A 313 14.12 5.41 17.58
N GLN A 314 15.37 4.94 17.65
CA GLN A 314 16.47 5.38 16.80
C GLN A 314 17.00 4.18 16.02
N LEU A 315 16.39 3.90 14.86
CA LEU A 315 16.76 2.74 14.05
C LEU A 315 17.95 3.07 13.15
N LYS A 316 18.98 2.25 13.21
CA LYS A 316 20.12 2.29 12.31
C LYS A 316 19.74 1.70 10.96
N MET A 317 20.07 2.42 9.89
CA MET A 317 19.81 2.04 8.50
C MET A 317 21.14 1.80 7.77
N ALA A 318 21.11 0.95 6.75
CA ALA A 318 22.21 0.79 5.81
C ALA A 318 22.42 2.09 4.99
N PRO A 319 23.52 2.21 4.23
CA PRO A 319 23.71 3.33 3.32
C PRO A 319 22.52 3.53 2.36
N GLY A 320 22.21 4.80 2.08
CA GLY A 320 21.03 5.20 1.31
C GLY A 320 20.90 4.59 -0.07
N ARG A 321 22.00 4.11 -0.68
CA ARG A 321 21.97 3.43 -1.99
C ARG A 321 21.30 2.05 -1.95
N PHE A 322 21.25 1.40 -0.78
CA PHE A 322 20.59 0.11 -0.61
C PHE A 322 19.10 0.27 -0.30
N PHE A 323 18.67 1.43 0.19
CA PHE A 323 17.31 1.65 0.67
C PHE A 323 16.28 1.55 -0.46
N ASN A 324 15.35 0.59 -0.35
CA ASN A 324 14.16 0.53 -1.20
C ASN A 324 12.97 1.17 -0.47
N LEU A 325 12.53 0.54 0.63
CA LEU A 325 11.43 1.01 1.45
C LEU A 325 11.45 0.38 2.85
N THR A 326 10.64 0.90 3.76
CA THR A 326 10.33 0.29 5.06
C THR A 326 8.81 0.11 5.15
N TYR A 327 8.36 -1.11 5.44
CA TYR A 327 6.98 -1.38 5.83
C TYR A 327 6.81 -1.25 7.34
N HIS A 328 5.66 -0.76 7.78
CA HIS A 328 5.23 -0.76 9.17
C HIS A 328 3.93 -1.57 9.27
N TRP A 329 3.96 -2.65 10.05
CA TRP A 329 2.85 -3.61 10.13
C TRP A 329 2.17 -3.56 11.50
N GLY A 330 0.85 -3.67 11.49
CA GLY A 330 0.11 -4.13 12.65
C GLY A 330 -0.22 -5.61 12.56
N TRP A 331 0.62 -6.47 13.14
CA TRP A 331 0.48 -7.93 13.08
C TRP A 331 -0.85 -8.46 13.61
N ARG A 332 -1.50 -7.74 14.54
CA ARG A 332 -2.79 -8.12 15.14
C ARG A 332 -4.00 -7.69 14.33
N GLN A 333 -3.85 -6.73 13.41
CA GLN A 333 -4.96 -6.20 12.62
C GLN A 333 -4.54 -6.11 11.15
N HIS A 334 -4.07 -7.24 10.63
CA HIS A 334 -3.54 -7.39 9.29
C HIS A 334 -4.61 -8.00 8.37
N PRO A 335 -4.82 -7.57 7.11
CA PRO A 335 -3.96 -6.71 6.31
C PRO A 335 -4.17 -5.19 6.35
N PRO A 336 -5.24 -4.60 6.92
CA PRO A 336 -5.51 -3.18 6.71
C PRO A 336 -4.54 -2.26 7.45
N ARG A 337 -3.95 -2.71 8.57
CA ARG A 337 -3.03 -1.91 9.38
C ARG A 337 -1.61 -1.98 8.83
N VAL A 338 -1.34 -1.19 7.80
CA VAL A 338 -0.04 -1.09 7.15
C VAL A 338 0.25 0.34 6.67
N GLN A 339 1.51 0.75 6.77
CA GLN A 339 2.04 1.98 6.20
C GLN A 339 3.42 1.73 5.57
N VAL A 340 3.81 2.52 4.57
CA VAL A 340 5.15 2.48 3.96
C VAL A 340 5.85 3.83 3.96
N THR A 341 7.15 3.77 4.27
CA THR A 341 8.09 4.83 3.89
C THR A 341 8.97 4.34 2.73
N GLU A 342 8.81 4.91 1.53
CA GLU A 342 9.55 4.49 0.34
C GLU A 342 10.66 5.46 -0.07
N ASN A 343 11.66 4.97 -0.79
CA ASN A 343 12.73 5.79 -1.35
C ASN A 343 12.20 6.80 -2.38
N ALA A 344 12.27 8.09 -2.05
CA ALA A 344 11.85 9.22 -2.88
C ALA A 344 12.57 9.32 -4.23
N LEU A 345 13.74 8.69 -4.35
CA LEU A 345 14.57 8.70 -5.56
C LEU A 345 14.24 7.54 -6.51
N LYS A 346 13.38 6.61 -6.09
CA LYS A 346 12.91 5.51 -6.92
C LYS A 346 12.08 6.05 -8.07
N VAL A 347 12.32 5.49 -9.26
CA VAL A 347 11.60 5.83 -10.48
C VAL A 347 10.71 4.68 -10.87
N ALA A 348 9.45 4.98 -11.16
CA ALA A 348 8.48 4.07 -11.76
C ALA A 348 7.85 4.77 -12.97
N MET A 349 7.85 4.08 -14.11
CA MET A 349 7.29 4.57 -15.38
C MET A 349 7.68 6.02 -15.73
N GLY A 350 8.97 6.33 -15.62
CA GLY A 350 9.54 7.61 -15.99
C GLY A 350 9.27 8.78 -15.04
N MET A 351 8.72 8.57 -13.85
CA MET A 351 8.63 9.60 -12.82
C MET A 351 9.13 9.07 -11.47
N THR A 352 9.69 9.95 -10.65
CA THR A 352 9.89 9.61 -9.24
C THR A 352 8.54 9.47 -8.54
N LEU A 353 8.47 8.69 -7.46
CA LEU A 353 7.21 8.52 -6.72
C LEU A 353 6.65 9.84 -6.16
N PRO A 354 7.48 10.76 -5.61
CA PRO A 354 6.99 12.09 -5.27
C PRO A 354 6.47 12.92 -6.46
N GLU A 355 7.00 12.70 -7.67
CA GLU A 355 6.49 13.34 -8.88
C GLU A 355 5.14 12.77 -9.31
N TRP A 356 4.89 11.47 -9.11
CA TRP A 356 3.56 10.85 -9.27
C TRP A 356 2.54 11.55 -8.38
N GLU A 357 2.81 11.61 -7.08
CA GLU A 357 1.97 12.31 -6.10
C GLU A 357 1.72 13.78 -6.49
N SER A 358 2.78 14.51 -6.83
CA SER A 358 2.67 15.93 -7.20
C SER A 358 1.92 16.13 -8.52
N SER A 359 1.95 15.15 -9.43
CA SER A 359 1.18 15.19 -10.68
C SER A 359 -0.32 15.01 -10.48
N THR A 360 -0.70 14.27 -9.43
CA THR A 360 -2.10 14.02 -9.07
C THR A 360 -2.64 15.14 -8.18
N PHE A 361 -1.97 15.44 -7.07
CA PHE A 361 -2.49 16.33 -6.02
C PHE A 361 -1.95 17.77 -6.07
N GLY A 362 -1.00 18.06 -6.98
CA GLY A 362 -0.28 19.33 -7.05
C GLY A 362 0.89 19.40 -6.07
N ASP A 363 1.80 20.36 -6.24
CA ASP A 363 3.09 20.39 -5.50
C ASP A 363 2.94 20.63 -3.99
N ASN A 364 1.89 21.35 -3.57
CA ASN A 364 1.58 21.58 -2.17
C ASN A 364 0.06 21.68 -1.99
N PRO A 365 -0.65 20.54 -1.86
CA PRO A 365 -2.10 20.54 -1.74
C PRO A 365 -2.59 21.31 -0.51
N ARG A 366 -1.77 21.41 0.53
CA ARG A 366 -2.10 22.12 1.78
C ARG A 366 -1.84 23.64 1.75
N ALA A 367 -1.36 24.20 0.64
CA ALA A 367 -1.01 25.63 0.55
C ALA A 367 -2.21 26.58 0.73
N SER A 368 -3.40 26.15 0.32
CA SER A 368 -4.63 26.94 0.40
C SER A 368 -5.86 26.03 0.40
N GLN A 369 -7.03 26.59 0.74
CA GLN A 369 -8.29 25.84 0.65
C GLN A 369 -8.59 25.38 -0.79
N ALA A 370 -8.30 26.22 -1.79
CA ALA A 370 -8.57 25.88 -3.19
C ALA A 370 -7.68 24.74 -3.70
N THR A 371 -6.39 24.73 -3.34
CA THR A 371 -5.49 23.62 -3.69
C THR A 371 -5.87 22.34 -2.96
N LYS A 372 -6.31 22.43 -1.70
CA LYS A 372 -6.79 21.28 -0.92
C LYS A 372 -8.02 20.66 -1.57
N GLU A 373 -9.01 21.47 -1.91
CA GLU A 373 -10.23 21.01 -2.58
C GLU A 373 -9.94 20.42 -3.96
N ALA A 374 -9.01 21.01 -4.72
CA ALA A 374 -8.58 20.45 -6.00
C ALA A 374 -7.91 19.07 -5.86
N ALA A 375 -7.10 18.87 -4.81
CA ALA A 375 -6.47 17.60 -4.51
C ALA A 375 -7.50 16.55 -4.04
N ILE A 376 -8.39 16.89 -3.10
CA ILE A 376 -9.47 16.01 -2.64
C ILE A 376 -10.44 15.67 -3.79
N ALA A 377 -10.59 16.54 -4.80
CA ALA A 377 -11.40 16.26 -5.98
C ALA A 377 -10.81 15.15 -6.88
N MET A 378 -9.53 14.80 -6.73
CA MET A 378 -8.91 13.66 -7.42
C MET A 378 -9.23 12.32 -6.75
N ILE A 379 -9.56 12.33 -5.46
CA ILE A 379 -10.06 11.15 -4.75
C ILE A 379 -11.48 10.81 -5.24
N GLY A 380 -11.79 9.52 -5.35
CA GLY A 380 -13.06 8.97 -5.78
C GLY A 380 -14.21 9.30 -4.86
N ASP A 381 -15.40 9.51 -5.42
CA ASP A 381 -16.60 9.89 -4.64
C ASP A 381 -17.14 8.74 -3.77
N LEU A 382 -16.66 7.50 -3.99
CA LEU A 382 -16.99 6.32 -3.18
C LEU A 382 -16.10 6.16 -1.94
N ALA A 383 -15.00 6.91 -1.83
CA ALA A 383 -14.11 6.88 -0.66
C ALA A 383 -14.90 7.16 0.64
N PRO A 384 -14.88 6.27 1.64
CA PRO A 384 -15.56 6.48 2.91
C PRO A 384 -15.16 7.81 3.59
N SER A 385 -13.86 8.11 3.65
CA SER A 385 -13.32 9.36 4.19
C SER A 385 -13.84 10.62 3.46
N LYS A 386 -13.86 10.59 2.12
CA LYS A 386 -14.40 11.68 1.28
C LYS A 386 -15.92 11.80 1.40
N ARG A 387 -16.65 10.71 1.55
CA ARG A 387 -18.11 10.72 1.79
C ARG A 387 -18.44 11.39 3.11
N MET A 388 -17.70 11.07 4.18
CA MET A 388 -17.80 11.79 5.46
C MET A 388 -17.54 13.29 5.27
N TRP A 389 -16.42 13.65 4.63
CA TRP A 389 -16.04 15.05 4.38
C TRP A 389 -17.10 15.82 3.58
N SER A 390 -17.59 15.23 2.49
CA SER A 390 -18.60 15.83 1.63
C SER A 390 -19.94 16.00 2.37
N GLY A 391 -20.34 15.01 3.16
CA GLY A 391 -21.53 15.08 3.99
C GLY A 391 -21.42 16.16 5.06
N LEU A 392 -20.29 16.23 5.78
CA LEU A 392 -20.05 17.24 6.81
C LEU A 392 -20.10 18.66 6.23
N ARG A 393 -19.44 18.90 5.09
CA ARG A 393 -19.51 20.20 4.41
C ARG A 393 -20.91 20.53 3.92
N ARG A 394 -21.66 19.54 3.43
CA ARG A 394 -23.08 19.73 3.09
C ARG A 394 -23.86 20.19 4.31
N LEU A 395 -23.68 19.54 5.47
CA LEU A 395 -24.32 19.95 6.74
C LEU A 395 -23.92 21.38 7.18
N GLN A 396 -22.67 21.81 6.96
CA GLN A 396 -22.26 23.19 7.25
C GLN A 396 -23.09 24.22 6.46
N HIS A 397 -23.47 23.88 5.23
CA HIS A 397 -24.25 24.78 4.37
C HIS A 397 -25.75 24.64 4.54
N THR A 398 -26.27 23.42 4.70
CA THR A 398 -27.71 23.14 4.73
C THR A 398 -28.30 23.13 6.13
N GLY A 399 -27.47 23.06 7.18
CA GLY A 399 -27.91 22.80 8.54
C GLY A 399 -28.32 21.35 8.77
N TYR A 400 -29.08 21.11 9.85
CA TYR A 400 -29.53 19.79 10.29
C TYR A 400 -30.22 19.01 9.15
N ASN A 401 -29.68 17.84 8.82
CA ASN A 401 -30.25 16.92 7.86
C ASN A 401 -29.98 15.46 8.28
N PRO A 402 -30.99 14.72 8.76
CA PRO A 402 -30.80 13.38 9.31
C PRO A 402 -30.43 12.34 8.25
N LEU A 403 -30.78 12.56 6.97
CA LEU A 403 -30.36 11.67 5.88
C LEU A 403 -28.86 11.79 5.64
N VAL A 404 -28.34 13.02 5.62
CA VAL A 404 -26.90 13.28 5.42
C VAL A 404 -26.09 12.80 6.64
N MET A 405 -26.62 12.93 7.86
CA MET A 405 -26.00 12.37 9.06
C MET A 405 -25.88 10.84 8.97
N ALA A 406 -26.93 10.15 8.53
CA ALA A 406 -26.89 8.70 8.32
C ALA A 406 -25.90 8.28 7.23
N GLU A 407 -25.77 9.07 6.15
CA GLU A 407 -24.75 8.86 5.12
C GLU A 407 -23.33 8.98 5.70
N ILE A 408 -23.08 9.96 6.58
CA ILE A 408 -21.78 10.16 7.25
C ILE A 408 -21.46 9.00 8.18
N GLU A 409 -22.40 8.59 9.04
CA GLU A 409 -22.19 7.47 9.98
C GLU A 409 -21.93 6.16 9.23
N ARG A 410 -22.68 5.90 8.15
CA ARG A 410 -22.43 4.74 7.28
C ARG A 410 -21.03 4.77 6.67
N ALA A 411 -20.58 5.93 6.20
CA ALA A 411 -19.22 6.07 5.67
C ALA A 411 -18.15 5.92 6.77
N PHE A 412 -18.43 6.37 7.99
CA PHE A 412 -17.54 6.19 9.14
C PHE A 412 -17.37 4.71 9.53
N GLU A 413 -18.44 3.92 9.48
CA GLU A 413 -18.36 2.46 9.69
C GLU A 413 -17.50 1.79 8.61
N GLN A 414 -17.66 2.19 7.35
CA GLN A 414 -16.91 1.62 6.22
C GLN A 414 -15.44 2.04 6.20
N TRP A 415 -15.12 3.23 6.70
CA TRP A 415 -13.74 3.71 6.82
C TRP A 415 -12.91 2.84 7.78
N GLN A 416 -13.52 2.30 8.82
CA GLN A 416 -12.83 1.50 9.85
C GLN A 416 -12.42 0.09 9.39
N ASP A 417 -12.99 -0.44 8.30
CA ASP A 417 -12.73 -1.81 7.85
C ASP A 417 -12.33 -1.86 6.37
N ARG A 418 -11.01 -1.91 6.12
CA ARG A 418 -10.47 -2.07 4.75
C ARG A 418 -10.47 -3.53 4.25
N ASN A 419 -11.03 -4.48 5.00
CA ASN A 419 -11.25 -5.87 4.56
C ASN A 419 -12.63 -6.10 3.94
N GLN A 420 -13.41 -5.03 3.78
CA GLN A 420 -14.69 -5.04 3.09
C GLN A 420 -14.70 -3.93 2.05
N LEU A 421 -15.39 -4.17 0.93
CA LEU A 421 -15.60 -3.13 -0.07
C LEU A 421 -16.65 -2.12 0.45
N PRO A 422 -16.43 -0.82 0.27
CA PRO A 422 -17.41 0.20 0.64
C PRO A 422 -18.65 0.17 -0.28
N ASP A 423 -19.71 0.89 0.11
CA ASP A 423 -20.94 0.97 -0.68
C ASP A 423 -20.62 1.51 -2.09
N GLY A 424 -21.23 0.93 -3.12
CA GLY A 424 -21.02 1.34 -4.51
C GLY A 424 -20.14 0.40 -5.33
N VAL A 425 -19.48 -0.57 -4.69
CA VAL A 425 -18.63 -1.59 -5.34
C VAL A 425 -18.99 -2.98 -4.83
N GLU A 426 -19.08 -3.94 -5.74
CA GLU A 426 -19.33 -5.34 -5.41
C GLU A 426 -18.10 -6.19 -5.70
N ALA A 427 -17.87 -7.22 -4.88
CA ALA A 427 -16.80 -8.18 -5.12
C ALA A 427 -17.10 -9.01 -6.37
N ASP A 428 -16.10 -9.26 -7.21
CA ASP A 428 -16.26 -10.13 -8.38
C ASP A 428 -16.39 -11.59 -7.90
N PRO A 429 -17.53 -12.27 -8.17
CA PRO A 429 -17.76 -13.64 -7.71
C PRO A 429 -16.81 -14.67 -8.34
N ASN A 430 -16.10 -14.31 -9.40
CA ASN A 430 -15.15 -15.17 -10.12
C ASN A 430 -13.69 -14.91 -9.74
N ALA A 431 -13.42 -13.83 -8.99
CA ALA A 431 -12.09 -13.55 -8.47
C ALA A 431 -11.87 -14.27 -7.13
N ASP A 432 -10.63 -14.63 -6.84
CA ASP A 432 -10.23 -15.06 -5.50
C ASP A 432 -10.13 -13.83 -4.57
N VAL A 433 -9.75 -12.66 -5.11
CA VAL A 433 -9.65 -11.37 -4.40
C VAL A 433 -10.17 -10.24 -5.27
N THR A 434 -10.94 -9.31 -4.69
CA THR A 434 -11.26 -8.02 -5.30
C THR A 434 -10.58 -6.90 -4.51
N LEU A 435 -9.79 -6.08 -5.20
CA LEU A 435 -9.15 -4.88 -4.64
C LEU A 435 -9.80 -3.65 -5.25
N PHE A 436 -10.13 -2.68 -4.39
CA PHE A 436 -10.69 -1.40 -4.76
C PHE A 436 -9.74 -0.27 -4.32
N TYR A 437 -9.15 0.39 -5.31
CA TYR A 437 -8.34 1.59 -5.12
C TYR A 437 -9.26 2.80 -4.99
N VAL A 438 -9.22 3.46 -3.83
CA VAL A 438 -9.96 4.68 -3.56
C VAL A 438 -9.34 5.41 -2.38
N ASP A 439 -9.42 6.74 -2.34
CA ASP A 439 -8.76 7.56 -1.30
C ASP A 439 -7.26 7.33 -1.22
N ASN A 440 -6.63 7.12 -2.38
CA ASN A 440 -5.22 6.78 -2.48
C ASN A 440 -4.81 5.61 -1.56
N THR A 441 -5.75 4.71 -1.30
CA THR A 441 -5.58 3.53 -0.47
C THR A 441 -6.28 2.33 -1.12
N ILE A 442 -6.21 1.16 -0.48
CA ILE A 442 -6.79 -0.08 -0.99
C ILE A 442 -7.77 -0.65 0.03
N TYR A 443 -8.98 -0.95 -0.43
CA TYR A 443 -9.95 -1.83 0.24
C TYR A 443 -9.90 -3.18 -0.47
N GLY A 444 -9.84 -4.28 0.29
CA GLY A 444 -9.74 -5.62 -0.28
C GLY A 444 -10.81 -6.54 0.29
N GLN A 445 -11.37 -7.40 -0.55
CA GLN A 445 -12.30 -8.45 -0.13
C GLN A 445 -11.95 -9.76 -0.81
N MET A 446 -11.73 -10.80 -0.01
CA MET A 446 -11.43 -12.15 -0.49
C MET A 446 -12.69 -13.01 -0.56
N LYS A 447 -12.73 -13.89 -1.56
CA LYS A 447 -13.77 -14.90 -1.70
C LYS A 447 -13.56 -16.03 -0.70
N ASP A 448 -14.66 -16.50 -0.12
CA ASP A 448 -14.69 -17.64 0.83
C ASP A 448 -13.72 -17.47 2.02
N TYR A 449 -13.45 -16.21 2.37
CA TYR A 449 -12.50 -15.86 3.41
C TYR A 449 -13.15 -15.88 4.79
N VAL A 450 -12.43 -16.46 5.76
CA VAL A 450 -12.79 -16.47 7.17
C VAL A 450 -11.74 -15.64 7.91
N ILE A 451 -12.18 -14.61 8.63
CA ILE A 451 -11.31 -13.89 9.56
C ILE A 451 -11.00 -14.83 10.73
N HIS A 452 -9.86 -15.52 10.65
CA HIS A 452 -9.24 -16.17 11.79
C HIS A 452 -8.16 -15.24 12.34
N ASP A 453 -8.22 -14.94 13.63
CA ASP A 453 -7.21 -14.14 14.35
C ASP A 453 -6.82 -12.82 13.64
N ALA A 454 -7.80 -12.19 12.98
CA ALA A 454 -7.64 -10.94 12.25
C ALA A 454 -6.57 -10.97 11.14
N GLN A 455 -6.53 -12.05 10.31
CA GLN A 455 -5.61 -12.21 9.16
C GLN A 455 -6.26 -12.76 7.89
N ALA A 456 -6.04 -12.13 6.73
CA ALA A 456 -6.50 -12.57 5.41
C ALA A 456 -5.75 -13.80 4.89
N GLU A 457 -6.35 -15.00 4.78
CA GLU A 457 -5.61 -16.22 4.36
C GLU A 457 -5.95 -16.71 2.93
N LEU A 458 -4.93 -16.89 2.08
CA LEU A 458 -5.05 -17.53 0.76
C LEU A 458 -4.82 -19.05 0.84
N SER A 459 -5.77 -19.78 1.40
CA SER A 459 -5.66 -21.25 1.60
C SER A 459 -5.44 -22.07 0.30
N LYS A 460 -5.82 -21.51 -0.85
CA LYS A 460 -5.69 -22.14 -2.19
C LYS A 460 -4.24 -22.31 -2.64
N TRP A 461 -3.33 -21.40 -2.29
CA TRP A 461 -1.93 -21.49 -2.68
C TRP A 461 -1.14 -22.30 -1.66
N LYS A 462 -0.91 -23.57 -1.98
CA LYS A 462 -0.06 -24.49 -1.21
C LYS A 462 1.13 -25.01 -1.98
N LEU A 463 0.96 -25.19 -3.29
CA LEU A 463 1.95 -25.77 -4.19
C LEU A 463 2.17 -24.85 -5.38
N ARG A 464 3.37 -24.94 -5.98
CA ARG A 464 3.68 -24.26 -7.24
C ARG A 464 2.72 -24.64 -8.36
N GLY A 465 2.45 -23.71 -9.27
CA GLY A 465 1.47 -23.81 -10.35
C GLY A 465 0.06 -23.31 -9.97
N THR A 466 -0.12 -22.80 -8.75
CA THR A 466 -1.42 -22.21 -8.33
C THR A 466 -1.67 -20.89 -9.04
N THR A 467 -2.85 -20.73 -9.63
CA THR A 467 -3.32 -19.45 -10.18
C THR A 467 -4.24 -18.72 -9.20
N VAL A 468 -3.89 -17.48 -8.90
CA VAL A 468 -4.69 -16.53 -8.12
C VAL A 468 -5.35 -15.54 -9.06
N LYS A 469 -6.67 -15.42 -8.99
CA LYS A 469 -7.48 -14.48 -9.78
C LYS A 469 -7.76 -13.24 -8.97
N ILE A 470 -7.34 -12.09 -9.47
CA ILE A 470 -7.45 -10.81 -8.77
C ILE A 470 -8.24 -9.86 -9.66
N LYS A 471 -9.30 -9.30 -9.10
CA LYS A 471 -10.05 -8.18 -9.67
C LYS A 471 -9.50 -6.88 -9.12
N LEU A 472 -9.15 -5.95 -10.01
CA LEU A 472 -8.71 -4.61 -9.66
C LEU A 472 -9.79 -3.61 -10.10
N ILE A 473 -10.24 -2.76 -9.20
CA ILE A 473 -11.22 -1.71 -9.47
C ILE A 473 -10.63 -0.39 -8.97
N ASN A 474 -10.71 0.67 -9.76
CA ASN A 474 -10.22 1.99 -9.40
C ASN A 474 -11.36 3.00 -9.38
N GLY A 475 -11.62 3.56 -8.19
CA GLY A 475 -12.60 4.60 -7.96
C GLY A 475 -12.03 6.01 -7.95
N ASP A 476 -10.70 6.16 -7.86
CA ASP A 476 -10.02 7.44 -7.91
C ASP A 476 -9.91 7.97 -9.35
N TYR A 477 -9.81 9.28 -9.49
CA TYR A 477 -9.78 9.95 -10.81
C TYR A 477 -8.36 10.07 -11.39
N PHE A 478 -7.43 9.24 -10.90
CA PHE A 478 -6.07 9.09 -11.36
C PHE A 478 -5.68 7.60 -11.49
N PRO A 479 -4.70 7.26 -12.34
CA PRO A 479 -4.33 5.87 -12.54
C PRO A 479 -3.66 5.30 -11.28
N HIS A 480 -3.99 4.06 -10.96
CA HIS A 480 -3.25 3.24 -10.00
C HIS A 480 -2.48 2.15 -10.76
N ALA A 481 -1.56 1.50 -10.08
CA ALA A 481 -1.02 0.23 -10.56
C ALA A 481 -1.08 -0.84 -9.48
N TYR A 482 -0.92 -2.09 -9.91
CA TYR A 482 -0.80 -3.24 -9.05
C TYR A 482 0.56 -3.85 -9.23
N VAL A 483 1.24 -4.12 -8.12
CA VAL A 483 2.33 -5.06 -8.07
C VAL A 483 2.16 -6.04 -6.93
N ALA A 484 2.72 -7.23 -7.11
CA ALA A 484 2.79 -8.23 -6.06
C ALA A 484 4.24 -8.55 -5.69
N VAL A 485 4.50 -8.83 -4.41
CA VAL A 485 5.83 -9.15 -3.88
C VAL A 485 5.85 -10.55 -3.28
N ASP A 486 6.94 -11.28 -3.54
CA ASP A 486 7.33 -12.53 -2.90
C ASP A 486 8.22 -12.26 -1.68
N PHE A 487 7.89 -12.91 -0.57
CA PHE A 487 8.67 -12.85 0.68
C PHE A 487 9.43 -14.15 0.91
N GLY A 488 10.24 -14.54 -0.08
CA GLY A 488 11.17 -15.66 0.04
C GLY A 488 10.56 -17.02 -0.30
N GLY A 489 9.41 -17.08 -0.99
CA GLY A 489 8.99 -18.33 -1.57
C GLY A 489 9.91 -18.77 -2.71
N LEU A 490 10.29 -17.83 -3.57
CA LEU A 490 11.11 -18.03 -4.77
C LEU A 490 12.60 -18.13 -4.46
N ARG A 491 13.08 -17.24 -3.57
CA ARG A 491 14.49 -17.09 -3.19
C ARG A 491 14.78 -17.50 -1.75
N GLY A 492 13.80 -18.07 -1.06
CA GLY A 492 14.01 -18.60 0.27
C GLY A 492 13.97 -17.52 1.36
N TRP A 493 13.80 -18.01 2.58
CA TRP A 493 13.66 -17.19 3.77
C TRP A 493 14.35 -17.87 4.96
N GLU A 494 14.87 -17.06 5.87
CA GLU A 494 15.54 -17.47 7.09
C GLU A 494 14.59 -17.34 8.28
N ASN A 495 14.81 -18.13 9.33
CA ASN A 495 13.92 -18.18 10.47
C ASN A 495 14.65 -17.99 11.80
N THR A 496 14.65 -16.78 12.34
CA THR A 496 15.27 -16.52 13.64
C THR A 496 14.19 -16.41 14.71
N PHE A 497 13.96 -17.44 15.52
CA PHE A 497 12.92 -17.34 16.55
C PHE A 497 13.34 -16.43 17.71
N GLN A 498 12.51 -15.44 18.05
CA GLN A 498 12.65 -14.72 19.31
C GLN A 498 11.27 -14.30 19.82
N ASN A 499 10.98 -14.69 21.06
CA ASN A 499 9.68 -14.47 21.67
C ASN A 499 9.64 -13.10 22.37
N THR A 500 8.67 -12.24 22.04
CA THR A 500 8.42 -10.97 22.75
C THR A 500 7.51 -11.13 23.97
N ILE A 501 6.81 -12.25 24.13
CA ILE A 501 5.94 -12.56 25.29
C ILE A 501 6.64 -12.35 26.64
N PRO A 502 7.93 -12.72 26.85
CA PRO A 502 8.61 -12.51 28.12
C PRO A 502 8.70 -11.04 28.57
N VAL A 503 8.59 -10.09 27.63
CA VAL A 503 8.65 -8.64 27.92
C VAL A 503 7.29 -7.95 27.75
N GLY A 504 6.18 -8.70 27.68
CA GLY A 504 4.83 -8.15 27.50
C GLY A 504 4.45 -7.93 26.02
N GLY A 505 5.19 -8.54 25.10
CA GLY A 505 4.95 -8.55 23.67
C GLY A 505 3.53 -8.95 23.26
N ALA A 506 3.07 -8.31 22.20
CA ALA A 506 1.72 -8.41 21.71
C ALA A 506 1.53 -9.56 20.71
N GLY A 507 2.59 -9.96 20.02
CA GLY A 507 2.58 -10.97 18.96
C GLY A 507 2.69 -12.43 19.44
N PRO A 508 2.18 -13.40 18.65
CA PRO A 508 2.59 -14.81 18.74
C PRO A 508 4.11 -14.97 18.52
N TRP A 509 4.59 -16.21 18.51
CA TRP A 509 6.00 -16.64 18.43
C TRP A 509 6.68 -16.18 17.12
N PHE A 510 6.81 -14.88 16.89
CA PHE A 510 7.33 -14.33 15.66
C PHE A 510 8.85 -14.46 15.61
N THR A 511 9.34 -14.49 14.39
CA THR A 511 10.74 -14.70 14.09
C THR A 511 11.32 -13.43 13.50
N PHE A 512 12.52 -13.04 13.94
CA PHE A 512 13.35 -12.11 13.20
C PHE A 512 13.71 -12.79 11.88
N GLY A 513 12.98 -12.47 10.83
CA GLY A 513 13.15 -13.12 9.54
C GLY A 513 14.04 -12.30 8.64
N ARG A 514 14.81 -12.97 7.79
CA ARG A 514 15.20 -12.39 6.51
C ARG A 514 14.50 -13.16 5.41
N ALA A 515 13.90 -12.47 4.48
CA ALA A 515 13.46 -13.08 3.23
C ALA A 515 14.22 -12.45 2.07
N TYR A 516 14.58 -13.26 1.09
CA TYR A 516 15.13 -12.75 -0.15
C TYR A 516 13.94 -12.45 -1.05
N TRP A 517 13.59 -11.17 -1.13
CA TRP A 517 12.36 -10.75 -1.80
C TRP A 517 12.54 -10.66 -3.31
N GLU A 518 11.41 -10.75 -4.01
CA GLU A 518 11.31 -10.60 -5.45
C GLU A 518 9.93 -10.07 -5.83
N MET A 519 9.78 -9.44 -6.99
CA MET A 519 8.48 -9.04 -7.53
C MET A 519 7.80 -10.25 -8.20
N ASN A 520 6.56 -10.53 -7.82
CA ASN A 520 5.71 -11.51 -8.52
C ASN A 520 5.18 -10.98 -9.85
N THR A 521 5.03 -9.67 -9.95
CA THR A 521 4.67 -8.98 -11.19
C THR A 521 5.91 -8.34 -11.77
N PRO A 522 6.34 -8.72 -12.99
CA PRO A 522 7.57 -8.20 -13.57
C PRO A 522 7.46 -6.76 -14.03
N ILE A 523 6.24 -6.21 -14.11
CA ILE A 523 5.91 -4.80 -14.39
C ILE A 523 4.66 -4.37 -13.59
N PRO A 524 4.46 -3.06 -13.35
CA PRO A 524 3.23 -2.55 -12.77
C PRO A 524 2.05 -2.86 -13.69
N ILE A 525 1.01 -3.49 -13.15
CA ILE A 525 -0.24 -3.73 -13.88
C ILE A 525 -1.13 -2.51 -13.69
N LEU A 526 -1.24 -1.70 -14.73
CA LEU A 526 -1.98 -0.44 -14.72
C LEU A 526 -3.49 -0.66 -14.56
N VAL A 527 -4.12 0.14 -13.70
CA VAL A 527 -5.57 0.21 -13.52
C VAL A 527 -6.03 1.61 -13.92
N PRO A 528 -6.87 1.76 -14.96
CA PRO A 528 -7.27 3.07 -15.47
C PRO A 528 -8.00 3.89 -14.40
N PRO A 529 -7.97 5.24 -14.47
CA PRO A 529 -8.75 6.09 -13.58
C PRO A 529 -10.26 5.90 -13.78
N ALA A 530 -11.05 6.22 -12.75
CA ALA A 530 -12.49 6.40 -12.90
C ALA A 530 -12.83 7.61 -13.80
N GLU A 531 -13.99 7.56 -14.44
CA GLU A 531 -14.55 8.64 -15.25
C GLU A 531 -15.83 9.18 -14.59
N ARG A 532 -15.88 10.51 -14.41
CA ARG A 532 -17.05 11.20 -13.86
C ARG A 532 -18.24 11.13 -14.84
N GLY A 533 -19.43 10.83 -14.33
CA GLY A 533 -20.66 10.79 -15.12
C GLY A 533 -20.93 12.10 -15.86
N GLY A 534 -21.13 12.05 -17.18
CA GLY A 534 -21.51 13.21 -18.00
C GLY A 534 -20.35 14.05 -18.55
N SER A 535 -19.09 13.69 -18.32
CA SER A 535 -17.94 14.28 -19.00
C SER A 535 -16.84 13.23 -19.20
N PRO A 536 -16.83 12.50 -20.32
CA PRO A 536 -15.73 11.62 -20.66
C PRO A 536 -14.51 12.49 -20.98
N SER A 537 -13.79 12.93 -19.95
CA SER A 537 -12.51 13.57 -20.15
C SER A 537 -11.47 12.46 -20.32
N HIS A 538 -11.12 12.16 -21.56
CA HIS A 538 -9.81 11.56 -21.82
C HIS A 538 -8.76 12.56 -21.37
N ARG A 539 -8.36 12.50 -20.10
CA ARG A 539 -7.18 13.23 -19.63
C ARG A 539 -5.98 12.51 -20.25
N SER A 540 -5.31 13.17 -21.18
CA SER A 540 -3.97 12.74 -21.56
C SER A 540 -3.11 12.87 -20.31
N TYR A 541 -2.75 11.74 -19.69
CA TYR A 541 -1.79 11.66 -18.58
C TYR A 541 -0.35 11.80 -19.09
N ARG A 542 -0.12 12.63 -20.10
CA ARG A 542 1.22 12.89 -20.63
C ARG A 542 1.77 14.16 -19.99
N LYS A 543 2.21 14.06 -18.75
CA LYS A 543 3.13 15.08 -18.21
C LYS A 543 4.44 14.97 -18.99
N SER A 544 5.09 16.08 -19.28
CA SER A 544 6.40 16.05 -19.94
C SER A 544 7.41 15.36 -19.02
N VAL A 545 7.79 14.14 -19.38
CA VAL A 545 8.80 13.36 -18.67
C VAL A 545 10.15 14.07 -18.80
N ASP A 546 10.76 14.47 -17.67
CA ASP A 546 12.11 15.01 -17.66
C ASP A 546 13.13 13.88 -17.63
N TYR A 547 13.45 13.36 -18.81
CA TYR A 547 14.41 12.28 -18.98
C TYR A 547 15.80 12.56 -18.38
N LYS A 548 16.20 13.84 -18.23
CA LYS A 548 17.48 14.17 -17.59
C LYS A 548 17.47 13.91 -16.08
N LYS A 549 16.32 14.08 -15.42
CA LYS A 549 16.16 13.73 -14.00
C LYS A 549 16.16 12.22 -13.81
N ILE A 550 15.47 11.47 -14.68
CA ILE A 550 15.48 10.01 -14.63
C ILE A 550 16.90 9.47 -14.77
N GLU A 551 17.67 9.98 -15.74
CA GLU A 551 19.03 9.52 -15.99
C GLU A 551 19.94 9.70 -14.75
N LYS A 552 19.70 10.74 -13.94
CA LYS A 552 20.41 10.97 -12.68
C LYS A 552 20.12 9.89 -11.64
N HIS A 553 18.93 9.29 -11.67
CA HIS A 553 18.44 8.29 -10.72
C HIS A 553 18.35 6.88 -11.31
N LYS A 554 18.87 6.65 -12.52
CA LYS A 554 18.78 5.36 -13.24
C LYS A 554 19.25 4.15 -12.44
N HIS A 555 20.20 4.34 -11.54
CA HIS A 555 20.74 3.28 -10.68
C HIS A 555 19.77 2.85 -9.58
N GLN A 556 18.75 3.66 -9.30
CA GLN A 556 17.65 3.38 -8.38
C GLN A 556 16.34 3.06 -9.11
N SER A 557 16.38 3.03 -10.45
CA SER A 557 15.30 2.50 -11.27
C SER A 557 15.28 0.99 -11.11
N GLN A 558 14.14 0.45 -10.66
CA GLN A 558 13.88 -0.98 -10.80
C GLN A 558 13.49 -1.22 -12.26
N ARG A 559 14.23 -2.08 -12.97
CA ARG A 559 13.85 -2.42 -14.36
C ARG A 559 12.54 -3.20 -14.39
N GLU A 560 12.18 -3.85 -13.30
CA GLU A 560 10.90 -4.53 -13.17
C GLU A 560 9.78 -3.46 -13.17
N LEU A 561 9.94 -2.34 -12.47
CA LEU A 561 8.92 -1.28 -12.50
C LEU A 561 8.92 -0.42 -13.77
N ASP A 562 10.05 -0.38 -14.48
CA ASP A 562 10.22 0.42 -15.70
C ASP A 562 11.35 -0.12 -16.60
N PRO A 563 11.14 -1.24 -17.34
CA PRO A 563 12.23 -1.97 -17.99
C PRO A 563 12.98 -1.17 -19.06
N GLU A 564 12.35 -0.14 -19.62
CA GLU A 564 12.92 0.69 -20.68
C GLU A 564 12.82 2.21 -20.42
N GLY A 565 12.26 2.67 -19.30
CA GLY A 565 12.02 4.11 -19.08
C GLY A 565 10.91 4.69 -19.96
N LYS A 566 10.14 3.83 -20.64
CA LYS A 566 9.39 4.16 -21.86
C LYS A 566 8.01 3.52 -21.95
N HIS A 567 7.65 2.59 -21.06
CA HIS A 567 6.43 1.80 -21.17
C HIS A 567 5.19 2.48 -20.57
N TRP A 568 5.10 3.82 -20.68
CA TRP A 568 3.81 4.44 -20.48
C TRP A 568 2.94 4.10 -21.69
N PRO A 569 1.75 3.49 -21.51
CA PRO A 569 0.85 3.35 -22.63
C PRO A 569 0.47 4.75 -23.12
N ASP A 570 0.49 4.97 -24.44
CA ASP A 570 0.11 6.26 -25.03
C ASP A 570 -1.32 6.69 -24.61
N SER A 571 -2.15 5.72 -24.20
CA SER A 571 -3.46 5.92 -23.60
C SER A 571 -3.83 4.75 -22.69
N PHE A 572 -4.57 5.03 -21.61
CA PHE A 572 -5.25 4.00 -20.82
C PHE A 572 -6.50 3.48 -21.52
N HIS A 573 -6.89 2.25 -21.19
CA HIS A 573 -8.24 1.77 -21.43
C HIS A 573 -9.25 2.68 -20.72
N ARG A 574 -10.45 2.81 -21.29
CA ARG A 574 -11.53 3.55 -20.65
C ARG A 574 -12.01 2.81 -19.43
N ALA A 575 -12.52 3.56 -18.45
CA ALA A 575 -13.32 3.00 -17.39
C ALA A 575 -14.53 2.27 -17.97
N THR A 576 -14.81 1.05 -17.49
CA THR A 576 -15.91 0.22 -17.96
C THR A 576 -16.80 -0.33 -16.85
N HIS A 577 -16.36 -0.24 -15.60
CA HIS A 577 -17.06 -0.82 -14.47
C HIS A 577 -18.14 0.15 -13.95
N PRO A 578 -19.43 -0.16 -14.03
CA PRO A 578 -20.46 0.77 -13.58
C PRO A 578 -20.43 0.94 -12.06
N SER A 579 -20.52 2.18 -11.57
CA SER A 579 -20.83 2.40 -10.15
C SER A 579 -22.30 2.09 -9.88
N SER A 580 -22.60 1.42 -8.76
CA SER A 580 -23.99 1.23 -8.32
C SER A 580 -24.55 2.45 -7.57
N TYR A 581 -23.71 3.45 -7.28
CA TYR A 581 -24.06 4.61 -6.44
C TYR A 581 -24.16 5.93 -7.21
N SER A 582 -23.47 6.05 -8.35
CA SER A 582 -23.42 7.28 -9.14
C SER A 582 -23.44 7.00 -10.64
N ALA A 583 -23.45 8.05 -11.45
CA ALA A 583 -23.30 7.96 -12.90
C ALA A 583 -21.83 7.76 -13.34
N ASP A 584 -20.91 7.62 -12.38
CA ASP A 584 -19.50 7.40 -12.66
C ASP A 584 -19.26 5.99 -13.19
N VAL A 585 -18.22 5.87 -14.00
CA VAL A 585 -17.71 4.60 -14.46
C VAL A 585 -16.33 4.41 -13.84
N LEU A 586 -16.15 3.34 -13.08
CA LEU A 586 -14.92 2.99 -12.39
C LEU A 586 -13.94 2.33 -13.36
N GLY A 587 -12.66 2.57 -13.14
CA GLY A 587 -11.62 1.83 -13.84
C GLY A 587 -11.60 0.38 -13.38
N GLU A 588 -11.21 -0.54 -14.26
CA GLU A 588 -11.04 -1.94 -13.86
C GLU A 588 -9.95 -2.63 -14.67
N HIS A 589 -9.37 -3.67 -14.07
CA HIS A 589 -8.46 -4.60 -14.72
C HIS A 589 -8.53 -5.96 -14.02
N ASN A 590 -8.20 -7.04 -14.72
CA ASN A 590 -8.12 -8.37 -14.13
C ASN A 590 -6.67 -8.87 -14.19
N LEU A 591 -6.27 -9.62 -13.17
CA LEU A 591 -4.97 -10.30 -13.13
C LEU A 591 -5.16 -11.77 -12.81
N GLU A 592 -4.56 -12.63 -13.63
CA GLU A 592 -4.35 -14.05 -13.29
C GLU A 592 -2.86 -14.28 -13.03
N LEU A 593 -2.51 -14.47 -11.76
CA LEU A 593 -1.14 -14.68 -11.29
C LEU A 593 -0.89 -16.16 -11.03
N THR A 594 -0.12 -16.82 -11.90
CA THR A 594 0.31 -18.21 -11.71
C THR A 594 1.66 -18.24 -11.00
N LEU A 595 1.66 -18.78 -9.79
CA LEU A 595 2.80 -18.82 -8.87
C LEU A 595 3.57 -20.14 -9.05
N ASN A 596 4.70 -20.11 -9.75
CA ASN A 596 5.53 -21.29 -10.08
C ASN A 596 6.55 -21.66 -8.99
N TYR A 597 6.24 -21.33 -7.74
CA TYR A 597 7.03 -21.64 -6.56
C TYR A 597 6.12 -21.85 -5.34
N GLU A 598 6.65 -22.47 -4.28
CA GLU A 598 5.94 -22.67 -3.02
C GLU A 598 5.95 -21.39 -2.16
N PRO A 599 4.84 -21.06 -1.48
CA PRO A 599 4.80 -19.90 -0.60
C PRO A 599 5.82 -20.01 0.55
N SER A 600 6.22 -18.86 1.10
CA SER A 600 6.79 -18.83 2.45
C SER A 600 5.69 -19.19 3.46
N ARG A 601 6.06 -19.77 4.60
CA ARG A 601 5.08 -20.08 5.65
C ARG A 601 4.61 -18.86 6.45
N ARG A 602 5.34 -17.75 6.36
CA ARG A 602 5.07 -16.55 7.16
C ARG A 602 4.12 -15.61 6.44
N LEU A 603 4.41 -15.36 5.17
CA LEU A 603 3.76 -14.34 4.36
C LEU A 603 3.65 -14.80 2.91
N ARG A 604 2.45 -14.76 2.35
CA ARG A 604 2.19 -15.27 1.01
C ARG A 604 2.32 -14.16 -0.03
N LEU A 605 1.40 -13.21 -0.04
CA LEU A 605 1.27 -12.26 -1.14
C LEU A 605 1.02 -10.85 -0.61
N TYR A 606 1.88 -9.91 -0.97
CA TYR A 606 1.66 -8.49 -0.71
C TYR A 606 1.42 -7.75 -1.99
N GLN A 607 0.54 -6.77 -1.91
CA GLN A 607 -0.02 -6.09 -3.05
C GLN A 607 -0.03 -4.60 -2.74
N PHE A 608 0.51 -3.79 -3.63
CA PHE A 608 0.53 -2.35 -3.42
C PHE A 608 0.45 -1.59 -4.73
N ASP A 609 0.17 -0.29 -4.62
CA ASP A 609 0.34 0.64 -5.73
C ASP A 609 1.76 1.20 -5.77
N PRO A 610 2.58 0.85 -6.78
CA PRO A 610 3.94 1.37 -6.89
C PRO A 610 4.01 2.83 -7.37
N LEU A 611 2.89 3.48 -7.71
CA LEU A 611 2.86 4.87 -8.18
C LEU A 611 2.49 5.84 -7.07
N HIS A 612 1.55 5.42 -6.24
CA HIS A 612 0.98 6.22 -5.17
C HIS A 612 1.06 5.43 -3.86
N HIS A 613 2.24 5.48 -3.24
CA HIS A 613 2.58 4.57 -2.14
C HIS A 613 2.66 5.31 -0.81
N GLU A 614 1.62 5.16 0.01
CA GLU A 614 1.62 5.50 1.43
C GLU A 614 0.89 4.41 2.23
N THR A 615 -0.44 4.40 2.20
CA THR A 615 -1.31 3.39 2.81
C THR A 615 -1.94 2.44 1.79
N ALA A 616 -1.66 2.64 0.49
CA ALA A 616 -2.13 1.84 -0.64
C ALA A 616 -1.47 0.44 -0.73
N ILE A 617 -1.58 -0.30 0.37
CA ILE A 617 -1.04 -1.66 0.52
C ILE A 617 -2.16 -2.52 1.09
N TRP A 618 -2.25 -3.74 0.58
CA TRP A 618 -3.15 -4.76 1.07
C TRP A 618 -2.46 -6.12 0.90
N SER A 619 -2.69 -7.06 1.81
CA SER A 619 -1.82 -8.22 1.95
C SER A 619 -2.60 -9.48 2.30
N ILE A 620 -1.98 -10.62 1.99
CA ILE A 620 -2.58 -11.94 2.14
C ILE A 620 -1.56 -12.91 2.74
N HIS A 621 -2.00 -13.62 3.77
CA HIS A 621 -1.27 -14.63 4.54
C HIS A 621 -1.43 -16.03 3.99
#